data_AF-A0A7F5RHP0-F1
#
_entry.id   AF-A0A7F5RHP0-F1
#
_cell.length_a   1.000
_cell.length_b   1.000
_cell.length_c   1.000
_cell.angle_alpha   90.00
_cell.angle_beta   90.00
_cell.angle_gamma   90.00
#
_symmetry.space_group_name_H-M   'P 1'
#
loop_
_entity.id
_entity.type
_entity.pdbx_description
1 polymer ?
#
loop_
_entity_poly.entity_id
_entity_poly.type
_entity_poly.pdbx_seq_one_letter_code
_entity_poly.pdbx_strand_id
1 'polypeptide(L)'
;MALLGAQLVITLIIISLIQKLGHHFSFGRWLLCSTGLIRYLYPTDDTLRELAHIPKEKPAKRNKIYENGKQKTFHIPKDLEFELETAKISVLDVIHLKYYTEYQWLLDFAVYAAIVYTLTEVYKSFYSIENEINLSIIWCTLIVGYALKILLSLTIQYFRSDESIGERSACIVMGFIYLLIAMIFLIINENVLELGLEKAYSSFNRTASTFINTQNIKSTGPASKIVLKFFISVWCAILGTIFTFPGLRTGRMHCDLLK
;
A
#
# COMPACT_ATOMS: atom_id res chain seq x y z
N MET A 1 -35.17 18.82 4.47
CA MET A 1 -34.07 18.75 3.48
C MET A 1 -33.26 17.51 3.81
N ALA A 2 -33.18 16.52 2.90
CA ALA A 2 -32.44 15.30 3.18
C ALA A 2 -30.93 15.62 3.11
N LEU A 3 -30.24 15.54 4.25
CA LEU A 3 -28.82 15.88 4.37
C LEU A 3 -27.89 14.93 3.56
N LEU A 4 -28.40 13.76 3.17
CA LEU A 4 -27.68 12.63 2.57
C LEU A 4 -28.63 11.83 1.65
N GLY A 5 -29.29 12.47 0.68
CA GLY A 5 -30.35 11.83 -0.11
C GLY A 5 -29.82 10.82 -1.14
N ALA A 6 -29.37 11.31 -2.28
CA ALA A 6 -29.02 10.45 -3.42
C ALA A 6 -27.67 9.74 -3.23
N GLN A 7 -26.70 10.44 -2.63
CA GLN A 7 -25.36 9.88 -2.42
C GLN A 7 -25.35 8.71 -1.44
N LEU A 8 -26.21 8.74 -0.41
CA LEU A 8 -26.33 7.63 0.54
C LEU A 8 -26.86 6.38 -0.16
N VAL A 9 -27.86 6.53 -1.04
CA VAL A 9 -28.39 5.41 -1.85
C VAL A 9 -27.30 4.79 -2.72
N ILE A 10 -26.51 5.61 -3.43
CA ILE A 10 -25.37 5.14 -4.24
C ILE A 10 -24.40 4.34 -3.38
N THR A 11 -24.05 4.84 -2.19
CA THR A 11 -23.13 4.11 -1.30
C THR A 11 -23.70 2.83 -0.74
N LEU A 12 -24.99 2.78 -0.38
CA LEU A 12 -25.63 1.55 0.07
C LEU A 12 -25.67 0.48 -1.02
N ILE A 13 -25.93 0.89 -2.27
CA ILE A 13 -25.87 -0.02 -3.42
C ILE A 13 -24.46 -0.60 -3.55
N ILE A 14 -23.42 0.25 -3.50
CA ILE A 14 -22.04 -0.21 -3.62
C ILE A 14 -21.63 -1.09 -2.44
N ILE A 15 -22.04 -0.78 -1.21
CA ILE A 15 -21.80 -1.65 -0.04
C ILE A 15 -22.48 -3.01 -0.24
N SER A 16 -23.71 -3.04 -0.75
CA SER A 16 -24.41 -4.28 -1.08
C SER A 16 -23.68 -5.07 -2.19
N LEU A 17 -23.15 -4.39 -3.20
CA LEU A 17 -22.32 -5.00 -4.24
C LEU A 17 -21.03 -5.58 -3.65
N ILE A 18 -20.35 -4.87 -2.75
CA ILE A 18 -19.16 -5.38 -2.06
C ILE A 18 -19.49 -6.65 -1.26
N GLN A 19 -20.58 -6.65 -0.50
CA GLN A 19 -20.99 -7.80 0.31
C GLN A 19 -21.36 -9.02 -0.55
N LYS A 20 -21.99 -8.81 -1.71
CA LYS A 20 -22.50 -9.89 -2.57
C LYS A 20 -21.51 -10.37 -3.62
N LEU A 21 -20.76 -9.45 -4.24
CA LEU A 21 -19.79 -9.76 -5.30
C LEU A 21 -18.36 -9.91 -4.76
N GLY A 22 -18.00 -9.31 -3.62
CA GLY A 22 -16.62 -9.32 -3.13
C GLY A 22 -16.06 -10.71 -2.84
N HIS A 23 -16.91 -11.69 -2.53
CA HIS A 23 -16.48 -13.08 -2.34
C HIS A 23 -16.15 -13.79 -3.68
N HIS A 24 -16.84 -13.42 -4.76
CA HIS A 24 -16.73 -14.07 -6.06
C HIS A 24 -15.75 -13.37 -6.99
N PHE A 25 -15.78 -12.04 -7.01
CA PHE A 25 -14.98 -11.19 -7.87
C PHE A 25 -14.02 -10.35 -7.04
N SER A 26 -12.74 -10.52 -7.31
CA SER A 26 -11.67 -9.68 -6.78
C SER A 26 -10.81 -9.24 -7.95
N PHE A 27 -10.72 -7.92 -8.11
CA PHE A 27 -9.89 -7.29 -9.12
C PHE A 27 -8.40 -7.49 -8.79
N GLY A 28 -8.02 -7.38 -7.51
CA GLY A 28 -6.66 -7.65 -7.06
C GLY A 28 -6.21 -9.08 -7.40
N ARG A 29 -7.07 -10.08 -7.18
CA ARG A 29 -6.80 -11.47 -7.55
C ARG A 29 -6.70 -11.65 -9.06
N TRP A 30 -7.63 -11.04 -9.80
CA TRP A 30 -7.61 -11.08 -11.26
C TRP A 30 -6.30 -10.49 -11.81
N LEU A 31 -5.83 -9.38 -11.26
CA LEU A 31 -4.58 -8.73 -11.67
C LEU A 31 -3.36 -9.64 -11.43
N LEU A 32 -3.30 -10.37 -10.30
CA LEU A 32 -2.17 -11.26 -10.02
C LEU A 32 -2.20 -12.59 -10.78
N CYS A 33 -3.38 -13.17 -11.02
CA CYS A 33 -3.49 -14.49 -11.64
C CYS A 33 -3.64 -14.44 -13.16
N SER A 34 -4.14 -13.33 -13.73
CA SER A 34 -4.52 -13.25 -15.16
C SER A 34 -3.54 -12.46 -16.02
N THR A 35 -2.58 -11.74 -15.43
CA THR A 35 -1.59 -10.92 -16.16
C THR A 35 -0.42 -11.72 -16.72
N GLY A 36 -0.47 -13.05 -16.66
CA GLY A 36 0.54 -13.93 -17.27
C GLY A 36 1.80 -14.14 -16.43
N LEU A 37 1.75 -13.87 -15.12
CA LEU A 37 2.85 -14.20 -14.23
C LEU A 37 3.14 -15.72 -14.25
N ILE A 38 4.43 -16.03 -14.29
CA ILE A 38 4.96 -17.40 -14.36
C ILE A 38 5.64 -17.70 -13.03
N ARG A 39 5.38 -18.90 -12.50
CA ARG A 39 6.15 -19.48 -11.40
C ARG A 39 7.11 -20.52 -11.94
N TYR A 40 8.31 -20.56 -11.37
CA TYR A 40 9.25 -21.65 -11.60
C TYR A 40 8.96 -22.76 -10.61
N LEU A 41 8.78 -23.98 -11.13
CA LEU A 41 8.63 -25.17 -10.32
C LEU A 41 10.01 -25.61 -9.81
N TYR A 42 10.07 -26.06 -8.57
CA TYR A 42 11.30 -26.64 -8.06
C TYR A 42 11.54 -27.99 -8.75
N PRO A 43 12.78 -28.30 -9.14
CA PRO A 43 13.10 -29.59 -9.74
C PRO A 43 12.93 -30.70 -8.70
N THR A 44 12.44 -31.85 -9.13
CA THR A 44 12.22 -33.01 -8.24
C THR A 44 13.55 -33.69 -7.95
N ASP A 45 13.69 -34.35 -6.79
CA ASP A 45 14.92 -35.07 -6.42
C ASP A 45 15.36 -36.07 -7.50
N ASP A 46 14.41 -36.71 -8.18
CA ASP A 46 14.70 -37.65 -9.26
C ASP A 46 15.25 -36.97 -10.52
N THR A 47 14.77 -35.78 -10.88
CA THR A 47 15.28 -35.01 -12.02
C THR A 47 16.69 -34.49 -11.71
N LEU A 48 16.92 -34.05 -10.47
CA LEU A 48 18.23 -33.61 -10.01
C LEU A 48 19.26 -34.75 -10.00
N ARG A 49 18.85 -35.96 -9.59
CA ARG A 49 19.73 -37.13 -9.60
C ARG A 49 20.06 -37.61 -11.00
N GLU A 50 19.10 -37.55 -11.91
CA GLU A 50 19.30 -37.90 -13.32
C GLU A 50 20.29 -36.93 -14.00
N LEU A 51 20.11 -35.63 -13.78
CA LEU A 51 21.01 -34.60 -14.29
C LEU A 51 22.40 -34.66 -13.66
N ALA A 52 22.52 -35.02 -12.38
CA ALA A 52 23.81 -35.18 -11.69
C ALA A 52 24.48 -36.54 -11.93
N HIS A 53 23.93 -37.39 -12.81
CA HIS A 53 24.38 -38.78 -13.03
C HIS A 53 24.47 -39.64 -11.74
N ILE A 54 23.65 -39.32 -10.74
CA ILE A 54 23.57 -40.06 -9.48
C ILE A 54 22.59 -41.24 -9.68
N PRO A 55 22.98 -42.49 -9.40
CA PRO A 55 22.09 -43.64 -9.55
C PRO A 55 20.79 -43.45 -8.75
N LYS A 56 19.64 -43.69 -9.41
CA LYS A 56 18.32 -43.74 -8.74
C LYS A 56 18.36 -44.80 -7.64
N GLU A 57 17.87 -44.46 -6.45
CA GLU A 57 17.82 -45.41 -5.35
C GLU A 57 16.88 -46.56 -5.72
N LYS A 58 17.39 -47.80 -5.70
CA LYS A 58 16.54 -48.97 -5.88
C LYS A 58 15.48 -48.99 -4.78
N PRO A 59 14.20 -49.31 -5.08
CA PRO A 59 13.19 -49.47 -4.03
C PRO A 59 13.67 -50.59 -3.10
N ALA A 60 14.01 -50.22 -1.86
CA ALA A 60 14.48 -51.18 -0.89
C ALA A 60 13.36 -52.19 -0.62
N LYS A 61 13.64 -53.48 -0.86
CA LYS A 61 12.79 -54.58 -0.40
C LYS A 61 12.50 -54.35 1.09
N ARG A 62 11.20 -54.29 1.44
CA ARG A 62 10.65 -54.25 2.80
C ARG A 62 11.52 -55.09 3.75
N ASN A 63 12.36 -54.45 4.55
CA ASN A 63 12.92 -54.94 5.83
C ASN A 63 14.08 -54.05 6.32
N LYS A 64 13.88 -52.73 6.37
CA LYS A 64 14.65 -51.89 7.29
C LYS A 64 13.69 -50.99 8.03
N ILE A 65 13.72 -51.12 9.36
CA ILE A 65 13.06 -50.28 10.33
C ILE A 65 13.31 -48.82 9.92
N TYR A 66 12.24 -48.09 9.63
CA TYR A 66 12.29 -46.68 9.34
C TYR A 66 12.74 -45.96 10.62
N GLU A 67 14.01 -45.54 10.68
CA GLU A 67 14.40 -44.45 11.57
C GLU A 67 13.66 -43.20 11.09
N ASN A 68 12.60 -42.85 11.81
CA ASN A 68 11.81 -41.66 11.58
C ASN A 68 12.73 -40.42 11.75
N GLY A 69 13.06 -39.73 10.66
CA GLY A 69 13.72 -38.41 10.71
C GLY A 69 15.00 -38.22 9.89
N LYS A 70 15.59 -39.25 9.27
CA LYS A 70 16.72 -39.05 8.34
C LYS A 70 16.22 -38.91 6.90
N GLN A 71 15.91 -37.70 6.47
CA GLN A 71 15.81 -37.40 5.04
C GLN A 71 17.16 -37.76 4.39
N LYS A 72 17.13 -38.62 3.37
CA LYS A 72 18.33 -39.00 2.63
C LYS A 72 18.80 -37.82 1.83
N THR A 73 19.79 -37.10 2.36
CA THR A 73 20.43 -36.00 1.66
C THR A 73 21.34 -36.57 0.58
N PHE A 74 21.26 -36.01 -0.63
CA PHE A 74 22.21 -36.30 -1.71
C PHE A 74 22.87 -34.98 -2.13
N HIS A 75 24.16 -35.05 -2.45
CA HIS A 75 24.93 -33.87 -2.83
C HIS A 75 24.86 -33.68 -4.35
N ILE A 76 24.51 -32.47 -4.77
CA ILE A 76 24.42 -32.09 -6.17
C ILE A 76 25.59 -31.13 -6.45
N PRO A 77 26.31 -31.29 -7.57
CA PRO A 77 27.31 -30.31 -8.01
C PRO A 77 26.68 -28.92 -8.16
N LYS A 78 27.41 -27.86 -7.80
CA LYS A 78 26.91 -26.48 -7.90
C LYS A 78 26.76 -25.99 -9.34
N ASP A 79 27.50 -26.58 -10.27
CA ASP A 79 27.60 -26.15 -11.66
C ASP A 79 26.60 -26.88 -12.58
N LEU A 80 25.50 -27.38 -12.02
CA LEU A 80 24.49 -28.11 -12.78
C LEU A 80 23.59 -27.12 -13.53
N GLU A 81 23.69 -27.09 -14.86
CA GLU A 81 22.75 -26.36 -15.71
C GLU A 81 21.45 -27.16 -15.84
N PHE A 82 20.34 -26.58 -15.38
CA PHE A 82 19.01 -27.16 -15.57
C PHE A 82 17.98 -26.08 -15.88
N GLU A 83 17.12 -26.36 -16.85
CA GLU A 83 16.00 -25.49 -17.19
C GLU A 83 14.86 -25.73 -16.19
N LEU A 84 14.41 -24.65 -15.55
CA LEU A 84 13.29 -24.70 -14.60
C LEU A 84 11.97 -24.79 -15.37
N GLU A 85 11.15 -25.78 -15.04
CA GLU A 85 9.80 -25.86 -15.59
C GLU A 85 8.96 -24.66 -15.14
N THR A 86 8.23 -24.08 -16.10
CA THR A 86 7.39 -22.92 -15.87
C THR A 86 5.92 -23.30 -15.77
N ALA A 87 5.23 -22.81 -14.75
CA ALA A 87 3.78 -22.95 -14.61
C ALA A 87 3.11 -21.59 -14.41
N LYS A 88 1.82 -21.47 -14.76
CA LYS A 88 1.05 -20.25 -14.48
C LYS A 88 0.75 -20.13 -12.98
N ILE A 89 0.76 -18.91 -12.47
CA ILE A 89 0.41 -18.65 -11.06
C ILE A 89 -1.06 -18.98 -10.81
N SER A 90 -1.32 -19.80 -9.78
CA SER A 90 -2.65 -20.12 -9.31
C SER A 90 -2.99 -19.36 -8.03
N VAL A 91 -4.29 -19.24 -7.74
CA VAL A 91 -4.80 -18.56 -6.53
C VAL A 91 -4.21 -19.16 -5.25
N LEU A 92 -4.04 -20.49 -5.21
CA LEU A 92 -3.47 -21.20 -4.06
C LEU A 92 -2.02 -20.80 -3.76
N ASP A 93 -1.28 -20.37 -4.78
CA ASP A 93 0.12 -19.97 -4.62
C ASP A 93 0.20 -18.58 -3.98
N VAL A 94 -0.72 -17.69 -4.36
CA VAL A 94 -0.68 -16.28 -3.94
C VAL A 94 -1.26 -16.08 -2.54
N ILE A 95 -2.23 -16.90 -2.12
CA ILE A 95 -2.88 -16.77 -0.80
C ILE A 95 -1.89 -16.82 0.37
N HIS A 96 -0.77 -17.52 0.21
CA HIS A 96 0.25 -17.66 1.25
C HIS A 96 1.19 -16.44 1.37
N LEU A 97 1.11 -15.47 0.46
CA LEU A 97 1.91 -14.25 0.57
C LEU A 97 1.44 -13.42 1.77
N LYS A 98 2.39 -12.99 2.59
CA LYS A 98 2.16 -12.26 3.84
C LYS A 98 1.23 -11.05 3.72
N TYR A 99 1.26 -10.33 2.59
CA TYR A 99 0.47 -9.11 2.36
C TYR A 99 -0.61 -9.28 1.30
N TYR A 100 -0.95 -10.52 0.92
CA TYR A 100 -1.92 -10.77 -0.13
C TYR A 100 -3.30 -10.19 0.21
N THR A 101 -3.76 -10.38 1.45
CA THR A 101 -5.06 -9.90 1.91
C THR A 101 -5.15 -8.38 1.86
N GLU A 102 -4.12 -7.68 2.34
CA GLU A 102 -4.04 -6.21 2.34
C GLU A 102 -3.98 -5.65 0.92
N TYR A 103 -3.21 -6.29 0.05
CA TYR A 103 -3.13 -5.94 -1.37
C TYR A 103 -4.49 -6.11 -2.07
N GLN A 104 -5.15 -7.25 -1.84
CA GLN A 104 -6.45 -7.55 -2.43
C GLN A 104 -7.48 -6.50 -2.00
N TRP A 105 -7.57 -6.22 -0.71
CA TRP A 105 -8.48 -5.22 -0.16
C TRP A 105 -8.18 -3.80 -0.68
N LEU A 106 -6.91 -3.41 -0.76
CA LEU A 106 -6.52 -2.07 -1.22
C LEU A 106 -6.99 -1.84 -2.66
N LEU A 107 -6.71 -2.79 -3.56
CA LEU A 107 -7.09 -2.66 -4.96
C LEU A 107 -8.59 -2.79 -5.18
N ASP A 108 -9.23 -3.77 -4.56
CA ASP A 108 -10.67 -3.97 -4.71
C ASP A 108 -11.43 -2.74 -4.19
N PHE A 109 -11.08 -2.24 -3.00
CA PHE A 109 -11.67 -1.03 -2.45
C PHE A 109 -11.41 0.22 -3.30
N ALA A 110 -10.21 0.34 -3.89
CA ALA A 110 -9.89 1.43 -4.79
C ALA A 110 -10.80 1.45 -6.03
N VAL A 111 -11.08 0.29 -6.62
CA VAL A 111 -12.01 0.16 -7.75
C VAL A 111 -13.43 0.56 -7.33
N TYR A 112 -13.92 0.07 -6.18
CA TYR A 112 -15.25 0.43 -5.69
C TYR A 112 -15.38 1.93 -5.40
N ALA A 113 -14.37 2.53 -4.78
CA ALA A 113 -14.38 3.96 -4.51
C ALA A 113 -14.28 4.81 -5.79
N ALA A 114 -13.53 4.35 -6.79
CA ALA A 114 -13.51 4.99 -8.11
C ALA A 114 -14.90 4.94 -8.77
N ILE A 115 -15.58 3.80 -8.71
CA ILE A 115 -16.97 3.67 -9.19
C ILE A 115 -17.90 4.63 -8.44
N VAL A 116 -17.84 4.68 -7.11
CA VAL A 116 -18.63 5.62 -6.29
C VAL A 116 -18.37 7.07 -6.71
N TYR A 117 -17.10 7.44 -6.87
CA TYR A 117 -16.71 8.78 -7.28
C TYR A 117 -17.24 9.13 -8.67
N THR A 118 -17.04 8.25 -9.66
CA THR A 118 -17.55 8.46 -11.02
C THR A 118 -19.07 8.56 -11.05
N LEU A 119 -19.78 7.66 -10.37
CA LEU A 119 -21.25 7.71 -10.29
C LEU A 119 -21.74 9.00 -9.64
N THR A 120 -21.05 9.46 -8.59
CA THR A 120 -21.39 10.70 -7.89
C THR A 120 -21.15 11.92 -8.77
N GLU A 121 -20.05 11.96 -9.52
CA GLU A 121 -19.75 13.07 -10.43
C GLU A 121 -20.69 13.11 -11.63
N VAL A 122 -21.02 11.94 -12.20
CA VAL A 122 -22.03 11.81 -13.26
C VAL A 122 -23.39 12.29 -12.74
N TYR A 123 -23.81 11.85 -11.55
CA TYR A 123 -25.08 12.28 -10.96
C TYR A 123 -25.11 13.80 -10.71
N LYS A 124 -24.02 14.37 -10.19
CA LYS A 124 -23.87 15.82 -10.01
C LYS A 124 -23.90 16.59 -11.33
N SER A 125 -23.38 16.02 -12.41
CA SER A 125 -23.44 16.63 -13.75
C SER A 125 -24.88 16.70 -14.31
N PHE A 126 -25.76 15.79 -13.90
CA PHE A 126 -27.16 15.80 -14.34
C PHE A 126 -28.06 16.59 -13.41
N TYR A 127 -27.80 16.54 -12.10
CA TYR A 127 -28.60 17.19 -11.06
C TYR A 127 -27.69 18.01 -10.14
N SER A 128 -27.91 19.33 -10.05
CA SER A 128 -27.13 20.18 -9.13
C SER A 128 -27.47 19.85 -7.67
N ILE A 129 -26.56 19.17 -6.99
CA ILE A 129 -26.66 18.87 -5.55
C ILE A 129 -25.93 19.97 -4.77
N GLU A 130 -26.61 21.06 -4.44
CA GLU A 130 -25.97 22.20 -3.77
C GLU A 130 -25.87 22.04 -2.24
N ASN A 131 -26.59 21.06 -1.66
CA ASN A 131 -26.79 20.95 -0.20
C ASN A 131 -26.48 19.57 0.42
N GLU A 132 -25.74 18.67 -0.26
CA GLU A 132 -25.33 17.37 0.32
C GLU A 132 -23.81 17.32 0.57
N ILE A 133 -23.42 16.64 1.65
CA ILE A 133 -22.00 16.33 1.93
C ILE A 133 -21.52 15.34 0.89
N ASN A 134 -20.43 15.67 0.17
CA ASN A 134 -19.88 14.78 -0.85
C ASN A 134 -19.28 13.50 -0.26
N LEU A 135 -20.10 12.46 -0.17
CA LEU A 135 -19.75 11.18 0.42
C LEU A 135 -18.65 10.47 -0.38
N SER A 136 -18.52 10.72 -1.69
CA SER A 136 -17.46 10.11 -2.51
C SER A 136 -16.05 10.55 -2.07
N ILE A 137 -15.90 11.78 -1.57
CA ILE A 137 -14.63 12.27 -1.00
C ILE A 137 -14.27 11.48 0.25
N ILE A 138 -15.25 11.05 1.04
CA ILE A 138 -15.02 10.20 2.21
C ILE A 138 -14.46 8.84 1.77
N TRP A 139 -15.01 8.24 0.70
CA TRP A 139 -14.46 7.00 0.13
C TRP A 139 -13.01 7.17 -0.34
N CYS A 140 -12.71 8.25 -1.07
CA CYS A 140 -11.34 8.56 -1.48
C CYS A 140 -10.41 8.74 -0.26
N THR A 141 -10.87 9.43 0.77
CA THR A 141 -10.10 9.64 2.01
C THR A 141 -9.84 8.32 2.73
N LEU A 142 -10.80 7.40 2.75
CA LEU A 142 -10.65 6.06 3.32
C LEU A 142 -9.57 5.24 2.59
N ILE A 143 -9.52 5.30 1.25
CA ILE A 143 -8.46 4.63 0.47
C ILE A 143 -7.09 5.20 0.86
N VAL A 144 -6.96 6.53 0.90
CA VAL A 144 -5.70 7.19 1.27
C VAL A 144 -5.27 6.80 2.68
N GLY A 145 -6.22 6.77 3.62
CA GLY A 145 -5.96 6.30 4.99
C GLY A 145 -5.54 4.83 5.04
N TYR A 146 -6.18 3.96 4.24
CA TYR A 146 -5.83 2.54 4.17
C TYR A 146 -4.44 2.32 3.54
N ALA A 147 -4.11 3.05 2.47
CA ALA A 147 -2.78 3.04 1.86
C ALA A 147 -1.71 3.52 2.85
N LEU A 148 -1.96 4.61 3.58
CA LEU A 148 -1.04 5.12 4.60
C LEU A 148 -0.86 4.10 5.74
N LYS A 149 -1.93 3.43 6.18
CA LYS A 149 -1.86 2.35 7.18
C LYS A 149 -0.96 1.20 6.71
N ILE A 150 -1.10 0.76 5.46
CA ILE A 150 -0.25 -0.32 4.89
C ILE A 150 1.20 0.12 4.84
N LEU A 151 1.48 1.34 4.35
CA LEU A 151 2.83 1.87 4.27
C LEU A 151 3.49 2.03 5.66
N LEU A 152 2.73 2.48 6.66
CA LEU A 152 3.17 2.53 8.05
C LEU A 152 3.46 1.12 8.59
N SER A 153 2.57 0.16 8.32
CA SER A 153 2.75 -1.23 8.74
C SER A 153 4.02 -1.86 8.15
N LEU A 154 4.28 -1.60 6.86
CA LEU A 154 5.51 -2.00 6.19
C LEU A 154 6.71 -1.36 6.88
N THR A 155 6.69 -0.04 7.04
CA THR A 155 7.78 0.71 7.70
C THR A 155 8.09 0.17 9.10
N ILE A 156 7.05 -0.07 9.93
CA ILE A 156 7.20 -0.62 11.29
C ILE A 156 7.85 -2.00 11.27
N GLN A 157 7.47 -2.87 10.32
CA GLN A 157 8.06 -4.20 10.22
C GLN A 157 9.56 -4.14 9.93
N TYR A 158 9.98 -3.20 9.07
CA TYR A 158 11.40 -2.96 8.81
C TYR A 158 12.13 -2.44 10.05
N PHE A 159 11.53 -1.50 10.78
CA PHE A 159 12.11 -1.02 12.05
C PHE A 159 12.19 -2.10 13.14
N ARG A 160 11.46 -3.20 13.04
CA ARG A 160 11.53 -4.34 13.97
C ARG A 160 12.54 -5.42 13.56
N SER A 161 12.97 -5.48 12.30
CA SER A 161 13.86 -6.54 11.80
C SER A 161 15.32 -6.27 12.15
N ASP A 162 15.97 -7.12 12.96
CA ASP A 162 17.31 -6.87 13.51
C ASP A 162 18.45 -6.91 12.48
N GLU A 163 18.23 -7.48 11.29
CA GLU A 163 19.22 -7.55 10.22
C GLU A 163 19.39 -6.24 9.43
N SER A 164 18.60 -5.20 9.73
CA SER A 164 18.39 -4.04 8.85
C SER A 164 18.91 -2.70 9.41
N ILE A 165 20.01 -2.68 10.17
CA ILE A 165 20.56 -1.45 10.77
C ILE A 165 20.85 -0.36 9.71
N GLY A 166 21.37 -0.76 8.55
CA GLY A 166 21.61 0.15 7.42
C GLY A 166 20.31 0.72 6.81
N GLU A 167 19.23 -0.05 6.81
CA GLU A 167 17.95 0.38 6.23
C GLU A 167 17.22 1.37 7.15
N ARG A 168 17.28 1.12 8.47
CA ARG A 168 16.70 2.02 9.49
C ARG A 168 17.38 3.39 9.48
N SER A 169 18.71 3.41 9.40
CA SER A 169 19.49 4.66 9.33
C SER A 169 19.22 5.43 8.03
N ALA A 170 19.15 4.75 6.88
CA ALA A 170 18.76 5.39 5.61
C ALA A 170 17.37 6.04 5.68
N CYS A 171 16.40 5.39 6.33
CA CYS A 171 15.05 5.92 6.53
C CYS A 171 15.06 7.22 7.35
N ILE A 172 15.81 7.25 8.45
CA ILE A 172 15.96 8.45 9.31
C ILE A 172 16.62 9.60 8.53
N VAL A 173 17.71 9.31 7.82
CA VAL A 173 18.43 10.32 7.02
C VAL A 173 17.54 10.92 5.94
N MET A 174 16.80 10.07 5.21
CA MET A 174 15.85 10.54 4.21
C MET A 174 14.73 11.37 4.82
N GLY A 175 14.26 11.03 6.02
CA GLY A 175 13.28 11.87 6.75
C GLY A 175 13.79 13.28 7.04
N PHE A 176 15.04 13.43 7.48
CA PHE A 176 15.65 14.76 7.65
C PHE A 176 15.82 15.50 6.33
N ILE A 177 16.19 14.80 5.25
CA ILE A 177 16.29 15.40 3.91
C ILE A 177 14.92 15.93 3.47
N TYR A 178 13.85 15.14 3.61
CA TYR A 178 12.49 15.58 3.29
C TYR A 178 12.02 16.73 4.17
N LEU A 179 12.39 16.75 5.45
CA LEU A 179 12.09 17.88 6.34
C LEU A 179 12.76 19.17 5.85
N LEU A 180 14.05 19.12 5.48
CA LEU A 180 14.77 20.28 4.97
C LEU A 180 14.16 20.77 3.65
N ILE A 181 13.88 19.85 2.74
CA ILE A 181 13.22 20.17 1.46
C ILE A 181 11.86 20.83 1.72
N ALA A 182 11.02 20.24 2.57
CA ALA A 182 9.69 20.77 2.89
C ALA A 182 9.77 22.15 3.57
N MET A 183 10.74 22.37 4.46
CA MET A 183 10.97 23.68 5.06
C MET A 183 11.35 24.73 4.01
N ILE A 184 12.26 24.41 3.08
CA ILE A 184 12.66 25.31 1.99
C ILE A 184 11.44 25.69 1.15
N PHE A 185 10.63 24.70 0.74
CA PHE A 185 9.42 24.95 -0.05
C PHE A 185 8.39 25.81 0.68
N LEU A 186 8.18 25.61 1.99
CA LEU A 186 7.18 26.36 2.76
C LEU A 186 7.64 27.78 3.15
N ILE A 187 8.95 28.06 3.11
CA ILE A 187 9.52 29.40 3.33
C ILE A 187 9.39 30.27 2.07
N ILE A 188 9.47 29.68 0.88
CA ILE A 188 9.31 30.41 -0.39
C ILE A 188 7.95 31.12 -0.42
N ASN A 189 7.93 32.31 -1.03
CA ASN A 189 6.74 33.13 -1.12
C ASN A 189 5.63 32.40 -1.91
N GLU A 190 4.42 32.40 -1.36
CA GLU A 190 3.25 31.74 -1.94
C GLU A 190 2.84 32.32 -3.30
N ASN A 191 3.24 33.56 -3.59
CA ASN A 191 3.03 34.16 -4.91
C ASN A 191 3.79 33.43 -6.03
N VAL A 192 4.82 32.65 -5.70
CA VAL A 192 5.61 31.87 -6.66
C VAL A 192 5.11 30.42 -6.75
N LEU A 193 4.70 29.83 -5.63
CA LEU A 193 4.32 28.40 -5.55
C LEU A 193 2.81 28.15 -5.57
N GLU A 194 1.97 29.20 -5.55
CA GLU A 194 0.49 29.14 -5.55
C GLU A 194 -0.13 28.14 -4.55
N LEU A 195 0.54 27.87 -3.42
CA LEU A 195 0.13 26.88 -2.43
C LEU A 195 -1.22 27.19 -1.77
N GLY A 196 -1.66 28.45 -1.78
CA GLY A 196 -2.92 28.90 -1.18
C GLY A 196 -2.98 28.79 0.35
N LEU A 197 -1.87 28.49 1.02
CA LEU A 197 -1.79 28.22 2.45
C LEU A 197 -2.16 29.46 3.29
N GLU A 198 -1.78 30.65 2.86
CA GLU A 198 -2.10 31.91 3.55
C GLU A 198 -3.58 32.27 3.45
N LYS A 199 -4.18 32.01 2.29
CA LYS A 199 -5.62 32.21 2.09
C LYS A 199 -6.42 31.25 2.99
N ALA A 200 -5.96 30.00 3.09
CA ALA A 200 -6.55 29.01 3.99
C ALA A 200 -6.36 29.40 5.47
N TYR A 201 -5.15 29.80 5.85
CA TYR A 201 -4.83 30.21 7.22
C TYR A 201 -5.63 31.44 7.67
N SER A 202 -5.71 32.49 6.83
CA SER A 202 -6.49 33.69 7.13
C SER A 202 -7.98 33.40 7.23
N SER A 203 -8.52 32.53 6.37
CA SER A 203 -9.91 32.08 6.44
C SER A 203 -10.18 31.27 7.71
N PHE A 204 -9.31 30.31 8.03
CA PHE A 204 -9.42 29.51 9.25
C PHE A 204 -9.33 30.37 10.50
N ASN A 205 -8.37 31.30 10.56
CA ASN A 205 -8.20 32.21 11.67
C ASN A 205 -9.42 33.13 11.87
N ARG A 206 -9.98 33.65 10.77
CA ARG A 206 -11.22 34.44 10.81
C ARG A 206 -12.39 33.62 11.37
N THR A 207 -12.58 32.38 10.91
CA THR A 207 -13.67 31.52 11.43
C THR A 207 -13.42 31.11 12.89
N ALA A 208 -12.20 30.72 13.24
CA ALA A 208 -11.84 30.32 14.59
C ALA A 208 -11.99 31.48 15.59
N SER A 209 -11.57 32.69 15.24
CA SER A 209 -11.75 33.88 16.09
C SER A 209 -13.22 34.21 16.29
N THR A 210 -14.07 34.12 15.26
CA THR A 210 -15.53 34.30 15.44
C THR A 210 -16.12 33.26 16.41
N PHE A 211 -15.74 31.98 16.28
CA PHE A 211 -16.21 30.92 17.17
C PHE A 211 -15.74 31.11 18.62
N ILE A 212 -14.46 31.45 18.82
CA ILE A 212 -13.87 31.69 20.15
C ILE A 212 -14.55 32.87 20.84
N ASN A 213 -14.83 33.95 20.11
CA ASN A 213 -15.55 35.11 20.62
C ASN A 213 -16.99 34.75 21.02
N THR A 214 -17.68 33.90 20.26
CA THR A 214 -19.01 33.38 20.65
C THR A 214 -18.96 32.57 21.94
N GLN A 215 -17.86 31.85 22.19
CA GLN A 215 -17.67 31.03 23.40
C GLN A 215 -17.09 31.82 24.59
N ASN A 216 -16.91 33.15 24.49
CA ASN A 216 -16.32 34.02 25.52
C ASN A 216 -14.93 33.58 26.03
N ILE A 217 -14.18 32.79 25.25
CA ILE A 217 -12.84 32.35 25.62
C ILE A 217 -11.84 33.45 25.23
N LYS A 218 -11.18 34.07 26.21
CA LYS A 218 -10.11 35.06 25.97
C LYS A 218 -8.84 34.34 25.48
N SER A 219 -8.72 34.13 24.17
CA SER A 219 -7.51 33.61 23.53
C SER A 219 -6.99 34.57 22.47
N THR A 220 -5.68 34.79 22.42
CA THR A 220 -4.98 35.76 21.55
C THR A 220 -4.81 35.26 20.11
N GLY A 221 -5.85 34.60 19.58
CA GLY A 221 -5.86 34.02 18.24
C GLY A 221 -5.26 32.60 18.17
N PRO A 222 -5.62 31.82 17.14
CA PRO A 222 -5.06 30.51 16.87
C PRO A 222 -3.58 30.58 16.45
N ALA A 223 -2.86 29.47 16.66
CA ALA A 223 -1.41 29.29 16.52
C ALA A 223 -0.73 30.06 15.37
N SER A 224 0.50 30.52 15.59
CA SER A 224 1.24 31.34 14.62
C SER A 224 1.43 30.65 13.26
N LYS A 225 1.41 31.46 12.18
CA LYS A 225 1.65 31.01 10.80
C LYS A 225 2.92 30.16 10.65
N ILE A 226 3.99 30.54 11.34
CA ILE A 226 5.28 29.83 11.31
C ILE A 226 5.15 28.44 11.95
N VAL A 227 4.45 28.35 13.07
CA VAL A 227 4.21 27.07 13.75
C VAL A 227 3.38 26.13 12.87
N LEU A 228 2.35 26.65 12.19
CA LEU A 228 1.55 25.86 11.25
C LEU A 228 2.39 25.34 10.06
N LYS A 229 3.23 26.20 9.47
CA LYS A 229 4.18 25.80 8.41
C LYS A 229 5.17 24.73 8.90
N PHE A 230 5.66 24.85 10.14
CA PHE A 230 6.53 23.84 10.73
C PHE A 230 5.83 22.48 10.87
N PHE A 231 4.61 22.45 11.40
CA PHE A 231 3.86 21.20 11.53
C PHE A 231 3.53 20.55 10.19
N ILE A 232 3.20 21.33 9.17
CA ILE A 232 3.01 20.81 7.80
C ILE A 232 4.32 20.21 7.29
N SER A 233 5.44 20.89 7.49
CA SER A 233 6.77 20.37 7.11
C SER A 233 7.08 19.03 7.78
N VAL A 234 6.81 18.91 9.08
CA VAL A 234 6.97 17.65 9.83
C VAL A 234 6.08 16.55 9.26
N TRP A 235 4.83 16.85 8.92
CA TRP A 235 3.92 15.89 8.29
C TRP A 235 4.42 15.44 6.90
N CYS A 236 4.93 16.37 6.10
CA CYS A 236 5.56 16.07 4.82
C CYS A 236 6.82 15.19 4.98
N ALA A 237 7.64 15.45 6.00
CA ALA A 237 8.82 14.65 6.30
C ALA A 237 8.46 13.21 6.70
N ILE A 238 7.44 13.05 7.57
CA ILE A 238 6.92 11.74 7.97
C ILE A 238 6.40 10.98 6.75
N LEU A 239 5.57 11.64 5.92
CA LEU A 239 5.08 11.04 4.67
C LEU A 239 6.23 10.62 3.75
N GLY A 240 7.19 11.51 3.48
CA GLY A 240 8.35 11.21 2.64
C GLY A 240 9.16 10.02 3.15
N THR A 241 9.37 9.95 4.47
CA THR A 241 10.05 8.83 5.13
C THR A 241 9.33 7.51 4.88
N ILE A 242 8.00 7.49 5.06
CA ILE A 242 7.16 6.30 4.85
C ILE A 242 7.22 5.82 3.38
N PHE A 243 7.36 6.72 2.41
CA PHE A 243 7.47 6.39 0.99
C PHE A 243 8.88 6.02 0.53
N THR A 244 9.92 6.48 1.23
CA THR A 244 11.33 6.28 0.86
C THR A 244 11.64 4.81 0.67
N PHE A 245 11.31 4.00 1.67
CA PHE A 245 11.78 2.63 1.72
C PHE A 245 11.05 1.73 0.69
N PRO A 246 9.71 1.73 0.60
CA PRO A 246 9.00 1.05 -0.49
C PRO A 246 9.49 1.50 -1.87
N GLY A 247 9.76 2.79 -2.05
CA GLY A 247 10.29 3.34 -3.30
C GLY A 247 11.67 2.78 -3.67
N LEU A 248 12.63 2.81 -2.75
CA LEU A 248 13.98 2.27 -2.97
C LEU A 248 13.96 0.76 -3.25
N ARG A 249 13.12 0.00 -2.52
CA ARG A 249 12.99 -1.45 -2.70
C ARG A 249 12.40 -1.79 -4.07
N THR A 250 11.35 -1.08 -4.46
CA THR A 250 10.71 -1.25 -5.78
C THR A 250 11.70 -0.92 -6.89
N GLY A 251 12.46 0.17 -6.75
CA GLY A 251 13.51 0.55 -7.70
C GLY A 251 14.60 -0.51 -7.84
N ARG A 252 15.12 -1.04 -6.72
CA ARG A 252 16.11 -2.13 -6.75
C ARG A 252 15.56 -3.40 -7.41
N MET A 253 14.34 -3.79 -7.07
CA MET A 253 13.70 -4.96 -7.66
C MET A 253 13.58 -4.83 -9.19
N HIS A 254 13.25 -3.65 -9.70
CA HIS A 254 13.22 -3.41 -11.15
C HIS A 254 14.62 -3.44 -11.79
N CYS A 255 15.63 -2.89 -11.12
CA CYS A 255 17.01 -2.97 -11.62
C CYS A 255 17.55 -4.41 -11.65
N ASP A 256 17.18 -5.21 -10.66
CA ASP A 256 17.60 -6.62 -10.57
C ASP A 256 16.88 -7.48 -11.61
N LEU A 257 15.65 -7.12 -12.01
CA LEU A 257 14.92 -7.78 -13.11
C LEU A 257 15.49 -7.49 -14.50
N LEU A 258 16.20 -6.38 -14.66
CA LEU A 258 16.81 -5.97 -15.94
C LEU A 258 18.20 -6.55 -16.18
N LYS A 259 18.82 -7.12 -15.15
CA LYS A 259 20.12 -7.79 -15.22
C LYS A 259 19.94 -9.29 -15.47
#